data_AF-A0A378QQR7-F1
#
_entry.id   AF-A0A378QQR7-F1
#
_cell.length_a   1.000
_cell.length_b   1.000
_cell.length_c   1.000
_cell.angle_alpha   90.00
_cell.angle_beta   90.00
_cell.angle_gamma   90.00
#
_symmetry.space_group_name_H-M   'P 1'
#
loop_
_entity.id
_entity.type
_entity.pdbx_description
1 polymer ?
#
loop_
_entity_poly.entity_id
_entity_poly.type
_entity_poly.pdbx_seq_one_letter_code
_entity_poly.pdbx_strand_id
1 'polypeptide(L)'
;MLFLNENEIQDFSALANLTQLTTLWLCHNQIQDISALANLTQLTKLDLSDNDIQDISILANLKQLTRLYFWKNQIQEISVLVNLINLEDLDLRDNPINPQDIEWLRQQLPNCYIYF
;
A
#
# COMPACT_ATOMS: atom_id res chain seq x y z
N MET A 1 13.75 -4.24 8.45
CA MET A 1 13.42 -4.23 7.02
C MET A 1 13.33 -5.68 6.57
N LEU A 2 12.42 -6.00 5.65
CA LEU A 2 12.23 -7.34 5.10
C LEU A 2 11.90 -7.23 3.61
N PHE A 3 12.52 -8.08 2.79
CA PHE A 3 12.40 -8.09 1.33
C PHE A 3 12.05 -9.50 0.87
N LEU A 4 10.91 -9.64 0.20
CA LEU A 4 10.32 -10.92 -0.22
C LEU A 4 9.76 -10.81 -1.66
N ASN A 5 10.38 -9.96 -2.47
CA ASN A 5 9.98 -9.70 -3.85
C ASN A 5 10.16 -10.94 -4.74
N GLU A 6 9.40 -11.03 -5.82
CA GLU A 6 9.55 -12.04 -6.87
C GLU A 6 9.43 -13.48 -6.33
N ASN A 7 8.34 -13.75 -5.62
CA ASN A 7 7.99 -15.08 -5.14
C ASN A 7 6.54 -15.42 -5.56
N GLU A 8 6.02 -16.52 -5.03
CA GLU A 8 4.63 -16.94 -5.22
C GLU A 8 3.83 -16.77 -3.92
N ILE A 9 4.13 -15.72 -3.14
CA ILE A 9 3.48 -15.49 -1.85
C ILE A 9 2.03 -15.11 -2.09
N GLN A 10 1.13 -15.87 -1.49
CA GLN A 10 -0.31 -15.54 -1.40
C GLN A 10 -0.69 -15.15 0.03
N ASP A 11 -0.03 -15.77 1.02
CA ASP A 11 -0.26 -15.54 2.45
C ASP A 11 1.06 -15.17 3.14
N PHE A 12 1.05 -14.03 3.82
CA PHE A 12 2.16 -13.54 4.63
C PHE A 12 1.74 -13.28 6.09
N SER A 13 0.68 -13.93 6.56
CA SER A 13 0.17 -13.87 7.94
C SER A 13 1.22 -14.15 9.01
N ALA A 14 2.23 -14.96 8.69
CA ALA A 14 3.39 -15.21 9.55
C ALA A 14 4.14 -13.91 9.94
N LEU A 15 4.02 -12.84 9.16
CA LEU A 15 4.66 -11.54 9.42
C LEU A 15 3.86 -10.64 10.38
N ALA A 16 2.60 -10.97 10.69
CA ALA A 16 1.68 -10.07 11.39
C ALA A 16 2.16 -9.63 12.80
N ASN A 17 3.05 -10.40 13.42
CA ASN A 17 3.61 -10.11 14.74
C ASN A 17 4.99 -9.42 14.69
N LEU A 18 5.52 -9.14 13.50
CA LEU A 18 6.78 -8.42 13.31
C LEU A 18 6.56 -6.90 13.43
N THR A 19 5.96 -6.46 14.55
CA THR A 19 5.46 -5.10 14.77
C THR A 19 6.53 -4.00 14.74
N GLN A 20 7.81 -4.38 14.75
CA GLN A 20 8.95 -3.47 14.61
C GLN A 20 9.40 -3.27 13.15
N LEU A 21 8.70 -3.86 12.17
CA LEU A 21 9.01 -3.65 10.75
C LEU A 21 8.76 -2.20 10.34
N THR A 22 9.80 -1.58 9.80
CA THR A 22 9.75 -0.23 9.22
C THR A 22 9.71 -0.23 7.70
N THR A 23 10.09 -1.33 7.06
CA THR A 23 10.09 -1.49 5.60
C THR A 23 9.77 -2.94 5.27
N LEU A 24 8.80 -3.12 4.36
CA LEU A 24 8.36 -4.41 3.84
C LEU A 24 8.17 -4.30 2.33
N TRP A 25 8.91 -5.09 1.56
CA TRP A 25 8.72 -5.21 0.12
C TRP A 25 8.28 -6.62 -0.23
N LEU A 26 7.18 -6.69 -0.98
CA LEU A 26 6.46 -7.89 -1.39
C LEU A 26 6.04 -7.76 -2.87
N CYS A 27 6.77 -6.99 -3.68
CA CYS A 27 6.39 -6.79 -5.08
C CYS A 27 6.59 -8.05 -5.92
N HIS A 28 5.81 -8.20 -6.99
CA HIS A 28 5.80 -9.40 -7.85
C HIS A 28 5.51 -10.68 -7.04
N ASN A 29 4.31 -10.74 -6.47
CA ASN A 29 3.78 -11.91 -5.75
C ASN A 29 2.33 -12.18 -6.22
N GLN A 30 1.57 -12.96 -5.46
CA GLN A 30 0.18 -13.35 -5.77
C GLN A 30 -0.76 -12.97 -4.61
N ILE A 31 -0.46 -11.85 -3.93
CA ILE A 31 -1.15 -11.41 -2.72
C ILE A 31 -2.50 -10.80 -3.10
N GLN A 32 -3.55 -11.19 -2.38
CA GLN A 32 -4.89 -10.61 -2.48
C GLN A 32 -5.34 -10.00 -1.14
N ASP A 33 -5.04 -10.70 -0.04
CA ASP A 33 -5.37 -10.28 1.32
C ASP A 33 -4.14 -9.66 2.00
N ILE A 34 -4.28 -8.42 2.46
CA ILE A 34 -3.25 -7.69 3.20
C ILE A 34 -3.60 -7.45 4.68
N SER A 35 -4.55 -8.22 5.22
CA SER A 35 -4.99 -8.16 6.63
C SER A 35 -3.83 -8.34 7.62
N ALA A 36 -2.79 -9.07 7.24
CA ALA A 36 -1.57 -9.25 8.04
C ALA A 36 -0.81 -7.93 8.33
N LEU A 37 -1.10 -6.84 7.60
CA LEU A 37 -0.53 -5.52 7.87
C LEU A 37 -1.14 -4.81 9.10
N ALA A 38 -2.28 -5.27 9.62
CA ALA A 38 -3.08 -4.55 10.63
C ALA A 38 -2.28 -4.03 11.83
N ASN A 39 -1.29 -4.80 12.29
CA ASN A 39 -0.48 -4.49 13.47
C ASN A 39 0.91 -3.92 13.13
N LEU A 40 1.25 -3.76 11.85
CA LEU A 40 2.57 -3.29 11.40
C LEU A 40 2.62 -1.75 11.34
N THR A 41 2.16 -1.09 12.42
CA THR A 41 1.95 0.36 12.49
C THR A 41 3.24 1.19 12.44
N GLN A 42 4.40 0.55 12.55
CA GLN A 42 5.74 1.15 12.41
C GLN A 42 6.23 1.21 10.96
N LEU A 43 5.47 0.69 9.99
CA LEU A 43 5.84 0.74 8.58
C LEU A 43 5.93 2.18 8.09
N THR A 44 7.07 2.51 7.49
CA THR A 44 7.32 3.78 6.80
C THR A 44 7.39 3.59 5.28
N LYS A 45 7.74 2.38 4.82
CA LYS A 45 7.83 2.02 3.41
C LYS A 45 7.17 0.68 3.16
N LEU A 46 6.26 0.64 2.19
CA LEU A 46 5.55 -0.56 1.80
C LEU A 46 5.51 -0.66 0.27
N ASP A 47 5.95 -1.79 -0.27
CA ASP A 47 5.83 -2.10 -1.68
C ASP A 47 5.05 -3.41 -1.86
N LEU A 48 3.89 -3.31 -2.50
CA LEU A 48 2.98 -4.39 -2.84
C LEU A 48 2.65 -4.36 -4.34
N SER A 49 3.54 -3.78 -5.15
CA SER A 49 3.35 -3.66 -6.59
C SER A 49 3.32 -5.04 -7.27
N ASP A 50 2.59 -5.16 -8.38
CA ASP A 50 2.40 -6.41 -9.14
C ASP A 50 1.91 -7.56 -8.25
N ASN A 51 0.68 -7.38 -7.74
CA ASN A 51 -0.09 -8.35 -6.96
C ASN A 51 -1.57 -8.27 -7.41
N ASP A 52 -2.47 -8.97 -6.73
CA ASP A 52 -3.90 -9.06 -7.06
C ASP A 52 -4.79 -8.35 -6.01
N ILE A 53 -4.28 -7.28 -5.39
CA ILE A 53 -4.94 -6.60 -4.25
C ILE A 53 -6.09 -5.73 -4.74
N GLN A 54 -7.23 -5.81 -4.05
CA GLN A 54 -8.41 -4.97 -4.32
C GLN A 54 -8.78 -4.08 -3.11
N ASP A 55 -8.74 -4.62 -1.90
CA ASP A 55 -9.12 -3.93 -0.67
C ASP A 55 -7.89 -3.43 0.09
N ILE A 56 -7.79 -2.11 0.22
CA ILE A 56 -6.73 -1.43 0.97
C ILE A 56 -7.23 -0.72 2.24
N SER A 57 -8.45 -0.99 2.69
CA SER A 57 -9.06 -0.37 3.87
C SER A 57 -8.22 -0.53 5.14
N ILE A 58 -7.44 -1.62 5.25
CA ILE A 58 -6.57 -1.87 6.40
C ILE A 58 -5.48 -0.81 6.58
N LEU A 59 -5.13 -0.08 5.52
CA LEU A 59 -4.09 0.95 5.56
C LEU A 59 -4.47 2.15 6.44
N ALA A 60 -5.75 2.33 6.80
CA ALA A 60 -6.23 3.45 7.62
C ALA A 60 -5.41 3.68 8.91
N ASN A 61 -4.80 2.62 9.44
CA ASN A 61 -4.04 2.64 10.68
C ASN A 61 -2.51 2.80 10.49
N LEU A 62 -2.00 2.71 9.26
CA LEU A 62 -0.55 2.75 8.96
C LEU A 62 -0.03 4.18 8.74
N LYS A 63 -0.32 5.06 9.71
CA LYS A 63 -0.10 6.51 9.60
C LYS A 63 1.37 6.95 9.46
N GLN A 64 2.32 6.04 9.66
CA GLN A 64 3.76 6.31 9.51
C GLN A 64 4.27 6.12 8.07
N LEU A 65 3.43 5.62 7.15
CA LEU A 65 3.82 5.44 5.76
C LEU A 65 4.20 6.78 5.11
N THR A 66 5.40 6.81 4.53
CA THR A 66 5.88 7.91 3.68
C THR A 66 6.02 7.47 2.22
N ARG A 67 6.21 6.17 1.98
CA ARG A 67 6.28 5.59 0.62
C ARG A 67 5.39 4.37 0.51
N LEU A 68 4.54 4.36 -0.51
CA LEU A 68 3.54 3.34 -0.72
C LEU A 68 3.41 3.02 -2.20
N TYR A 69 3.72 1.79 -2.57
CA TYR A 69 3.71 1.36 -3.97
C TYR A 69 2.71 0.21 -4.15
N PHE A 70 1.73 0.44 -5.02
CA PHE A 70 0.67 -0.49 -5.41
C PHE A 70 0.55 -0.59 -6.93
N TRP A 71 1.61 -0.24 -7.68
CA TRP A 71 1.61 -0.35 -9.13
C TRP A 71 1.09 -1.73 -9.56
N LYS A 72 0.20 -1.77 -10.57
CA LYS A 72 -0.34 -3.02 -11.14
C LYS A 72 -1.00 -3.91 -10.08
N ASN A 73 -2.15 -3.46 -9.59
CA ASN A 73 -3.06 -4.22 -8.72
C ASN A 73 -4.51 -4.05 -9.24
N GLN A 74 -5.53 -4.43 -8.47
CA GLN A 74 -6.95 -4.36 -8.83
C GLN A 74 -7.72 -3.35 -7.96
N ILE A 75 -7.04 -2.32 -7.43
CA ILE A 75 -7.62 -1.34 -6.51
C ILE A 75 -8.55 -0.38 -7.26
N GLN A 76 -9.70 -0.10 -6.67
CA GLN A 76 -10.69 0.87 -7.18
C GLN A 76 -10.97 1.95 -6.15
N GLU A 77 -11.19 1.55 -4.90
CA GLU A 77 -11.53 2.44 -3.79
C GLU A 77 -10.28 2.91 -3.04
N ILE A 78 -9.98 4.21 -3.14
CA ILE A 78 -8.78 4.82 -2.55
C ILE A 78 -9.07 5.84 -1.45
N SER A 79 -10.32 5.98 -1.02
CA SER A 79 -10.73 6.95 -0.02
C SER A 79 -9.95 6.83 1.30
N VAL A 80 -9.50 5.63 1.66
CA VAL A 80 -8.70 5.37 2.86
C VAL A 80 -7.34 6.09 2.87
N LEU A 81 -6.77 6.37 1.70
CA LEU A 81 -5.41 6.93 1.57
C LEU A 81 -5.29 8.33 2.15
N VAL A 82 -6.40 9.07 2.30
CA VAL A 82 -6.40 10.40 2.95
C VAL A 82 -5.98 10.38 4.41
N ASN A 83 -6.06 9.21 5.06
CA ASN A 83 -5.60 9.04 6.44
C ASN A 83 -4.07 8.97 6.54
N LEU A 84 -3.37 8.75 5.42
CA LEU A 84 -1.92 8.61 5.35
C LEU A 84 -1.26 9.97 5.10
N ILE A 85 -1.48 10.89 6.03
CA ILE A 85 -1.08 12.31 5.93
C ILE A 85 0.43 12.55 5.78
N ASN A 86 1.26 11.53 6.02
CA ASN A 86 2.72 11.58 5.90
C ASN A 86 3.23 11.02 4.57
N LEU A 87 2.34 10.60 3.65
CA LEU A 87 2.76 10.12 2.33
C LEU A 87 3.48 11.22 1.54
N GLU A 88 4.66 10.86 1.06
CA GLU A 88 5.50 11.68 0.18
C GLU A 88 5.46 11.11 -1.25
N ASP A 89 5.36 9.79 -1.38
CA ASP A 89 5.47 9.07 -2.66
C ASP A 89 4.45 7.92 -2.69
N LEU A 90 3.56 7.97 -3.69
CA LEU A 90 2.47 7.02 -3.88
C LEU A 90 2.36 6.62 -5.35
N ASP A 91 2.55 5.33 -5.63
CA ASP A 91 2.36 4.77 -6.97
C ASP A 91 1.10 3.91 -7.04
N LEU A 92 0.14 4.35 -7.84
CA LEU A 92 -1.15 3.70 -8.09
C LEU A 92 -1.35 3.36 -9.57
N ARG A 93 -0.32 3.53 -10.42
CA ARG A 93 -0.42 3.24 -11.86
C ARG A 93 -0.88 1.80 -12.10
N ASP A 94 -1.55 1.58 -13.22
CA ASP A 94 -2.08 0.26 -13.61
C ASP A 94 -3.05 -0.35 -12.57
N ASN A 95 -3.82 0.49 -11.86
CA ASN A 95 -5.01 0.08 -11.12
C ASN A 95 -6.27 0.65 -11.78
N PRO A 96 -7.43 -0.04 -11.70
CA PRO A 96 -8.71 0.41 -12.27
C PRO A 96 -9.39 1.52 -11.44
N ILE A 97 -8.64 2.53 -10.99
CA ILE A 97 -9.17 3.63 -10.16
C ILE A 97 -9.85 4.68 -11.04
N ASN A 98 -10.96 5.25 -10.56
CA ASN A 98 -11.61 6.37 -11.25
C ASN A 98 -10.69 7.61 -11.23
N PRO A 99 -10.38 8.23 -12.39
CA PRO A 99 -9.54 9.44 -12.44
C PRO A 99 -10.02 10.60 -11.54
N GLN A 100 -11.33 10.71 -11.28
CA GLN A 100 -11.88 11.73 -10.38
C GLN A 100 -11.44 11.51 -8.92
N ASP A 101 -11.32 10.26 -8.48
CA ASP A 101 -10.86 9.95 -7.13
C ASP A 101 -9.38 10.30 -6.95
N ILE A 102 -8.59 10.20 -8.03
CA ILE A 102 -7.18 10.63 -8.04
C ILE A 102 -7.08 12.16 -7.95
N GLU A 103 -7.92 12.89 -8.69
CA GLU A 103 -7.99 14.35 -8.58
C GLU A 103 -8.38 14.79 -7.17
N TRP A 104 -9.38 14.12 -6.57
CA TRP A 104 -9.77 14.35 -5.20
C TRP A 104 -8.63 14.04 -4.21
N LEU A 105 -7.94 12.90 -4.36
CA LEU A 105 -6.84 12.52 -3.48
C LEU A 105 -5.68 13.52 -3.54
N ARG A 106 -5.34 14.04 -4.74
CA ARG A 106 -4.34 15.11 -4.92
C ARG A 106 -4.68 16.38 -4.14
N GLN A 107 -5.97 16.71 -3.97
CA GLN A 107 -6.39 17.84 -3.14
C GLN A 107 -6.23 17.57 -1.65
N GLN A 108 -6.42 16.31 -1.23
CA GLN A 108 -6.29 15.92 0.18
C GLN A 108 -4.82 15.73 0.62
N LEU A 109 -3.95 15.31 -0.30
CA LEU A 109 -2.53 15.06 -0.06
C LEU A 109 -1.65 15.94 -0.98
N PRO A 110 -1.68 17.27 -0.85
CA PRO A 110 -1.04 18.20 -1.80
C PRO A 110 0.49 18.11 -1.84
N ASN A 111 1.12 17.48 -0.84
CA ASN A 111 2.57 17.29 -0.76
C ASN A 111 3.02 15.88 -1.17
N CYS A 112 2.08 14.99 -1.51
CA CYS A 112 2.37 13.63 -1.97
C CYS A 112 2.54 13.64 -3.49
N TYR A 113 3.62 13.07 -3.98
CA TYR A 113 3.78 12.75 -5.39
C TYR A 113 2.94 11.50 -5.70
N ILE A 114 1.88 11.68 -6.49
CA ILE A 114 0.94 10.61 -6.86
C ILE A 114 1.15 10.25 -8.33
N TYR A 115 1.68 9.05 -8.57
CA TYR A 115 1.80 8.43 -9.88
C TYR A 115 0.50 7.67 -10.19
N PHE A 116 -0.17 8.09 -11.26
CA PHE A 116 -1.41 7.49 -11.77
C PHE A 116 -1.45 7.67 -13.28
#